data_AF-A0A8F1WGH8-F1
#
_entry.id   AF-A0A8F1WGH8-F1
#
_cell.length_a   1.000
_cell.length_b   1.000
_cell.length_c   1.000
_cell.angle_alpha   90.00
_cell.angle_beta   90.00
_cell.angle_gamma   90.00
#
_symmetry.space_group_name_H-M   'P 1'
#
loop_
_entity.id
_entity.type
_entity.pdbx_description
1 polymer ?
#
loop_
_entity_poly.entity_id
_entity_poly.type
_entity_poly.pdbx_seq_one_letter_code
_entity_poly.pdbx_strand_id
1 'polypeptide(L)'
;MNNRKRLAGTIIIFIIGCSVGAITVHYICTMRMDQMWRGGPVNMKEAIIKHIATDLNLNQEQKKKLSLIMESMHKKMRVIHKQSFPQIKIIIEEADNNTMSILSVDQKEKFEKIIEQRRKHDFFNEN
;
A
#
# COMPACT_ATOMS: atom_id res chain seq x y z
N MET A 1 24.78 -28.81 -34.57
CA MET A 1 23.66 -28.27 -33.77
C MET A 1 23.81 -26.75 -33.66
N ASN A 2 22.91 -26.00 -34.29
CA ASN A 2 23.16 -24.60 -34.69
C ASN A 2 23.22 -23.65 -33.49
N ASN A 3 24.22 -22.77 -33.44
CA ASN A 3 24.52 -21.85 -32.33
C ASN A 3 23.30 -21.02 -31.86
N ARG A 4 22.36 -20.74 -32.78
CA ARG A 4 21.09 -20.06 -32.50
C ARG A 4 20.18 -20.83 -31.53
N LYS A 5 20.18 -22.17 -31.59
CA LYS A 5 19.40 -23.02 -30.69
C LYS A 5 19.97 -23.05 -29.27
N ARG A 6 21.30 -22.94 -29.11
CA ARG A 6 21.97 -22.86 -27.80
C ARG A 6 21.76 -21.50 -27.14
N LEU A 7 21.81 -20.42 -27.94
CA LEU A 7 21.53 -19.07 -27.47
C LEU A 7 20.06 -18.92 -27.02
N ALA A 8 19.12 -19.46 -27.80
CA ALA A 8 17.70 -19.45 -27.45
C ALA A 8 17.42 -20.17 -26.11
N GLY A 9 18.04 -21.33 -25.87
CA GLY A 9 17.89 -22.04 -24.59
C GLY A 9 18.39 -21.24 -23.38
N THR A 10 19.48 -20.50 -23.54
CA THR A 10 20.07 -19.69 -22.46
C THR A 10 19.18 -18.50 -22.10
N ILE A 11 18.63 -17.83 -23.12
CA ILE A 11 17.72 -16.68 -22.93
C ILE A 11 16.44 -17.13 -22.21
N ILE A 12 15.89 -18.30 -22.55
CA ILE A 12 14.68 -18.83 -21.94
C ILE A 12 14.88 -19.08 -20.43
N ILE A 13 16.00 -19.70 -20.03
CA ILE A 13 16.31 -19.95 -18.62
C ILE A 13 16.45 -18.64 -17.84
N PHE A 14 17.07 -17.62 -18.46
CA PHE A 14 17.23 -16.30 -17.84
C PHE A 14 15.89 -15.60 -17.62
N ILE A 15 14.99 -15.64 -18.62
CA ILE A 15 13.65 -15.07 -18.50
C ILE A 15 12.86 -15.76 -17.39
N ILE A 16 12.91 -17.09 -17.31
CA ILE A 16 12.23 -17.85 -16.26
C ILE A 16 12.78 -17.48 -14.87
N GLY A 17 14.10 -17.36 -14.72
CA GLY A 17 14.72 -16.92 -13.47
C GLY A 17 14.30 -15.51 -13.06
N CYS A 18 14.28 -14.56 -14.00
CA CYS A 18 13.81 -13.20 -13.75
C CYS A 18 12.33 -13.15 -13.37
N SER A 19 11.48 -13.95 -14.04
CA SER A 19 10.05 -14.02 -13.73
C SER A 19 9.80 -14.58 -12.32
N VAL A 20 10.48 -15.66 -11.93
CA VAL A 20 10.34 -16.24 -10.58
C VAL A 20 10.84 -15.26 -9.51
N GLY A 21 11.97 -14.59 -9.76
CA GLY A 21 12.49 -13.55 -8.86
C GLY A 21 11.53 -12.36 -8.72
N ALA A 22 11.00 -11.87 -9.83
CA ALA A 22 10.05 -10.76 -9.84
C ALA A 22 8.73 -11.11 -9.12
N ILE A 23 8.20 -12.31 -9.34
CA ILE A 23 7.01 -12.80 -8.64
C ILE A 23 7.27 -12.91 -7.14
N THR A 24 8.43 -13.44 -6.73
CA THR A 24 8.80 -13.60 -5.32
C THR A 24 8.96 -12.25 -4.62
N VAL A 25 9.67 -11.31 -5.24
CA VAL A 25 9.83 -9.95 -4.71
C VAL A 25 8.50 -9.22 -4.66
N HIS A 26 7.67 -9.36 -5.70
CA HIS A 26 6.33 -8.80 -5.72
C HIS A 26 5.50 -9.35 -4.56
N TYR A 27 5.48 -10.66 -4.34
CA TYR A 27 4.71 -11.32 -3.27
C TYR A 27 5.17 -10.91 -1.87
N ILE A 28 6.49 -10.82 -1.65
CA ILE A 28 7.07 -10.39 -0.36
C ILE A 28 6.78 -8.90 -0.12
N CYS A 29 6.94 -8.07 -1.16
CA CYS A 29 6.67 -6.64 -1.07
C CYS A 29 5.19 -6.41 -0.80
N THR A 30 4.29 -7.06 -1.54
CA THR A 30 2.84 -6.96 -1.32
C THR A 30 2.43 -7.51 0.04
N MET A 31 2.98 -8.63 0.55
CA MET A 31 2.65 -9.11 1.89
C MET A 31 3.14 -8.16 2.99
N ARG A 32 4.34 -7.58 2.88
CA ARG A 32 4.88 -6.64 3.87
C ARG A 32 4.20 -5.28 3.80
N MET A 33 3.94 -4.76 2.60
CA MET A 33 3.17 -3.53 2.42
C MET A 33 1.72 -3.73 2.81
N ASP A 34 1.09 -4.86 2.48
CA ASP A 34 -0.26 -5.18 2.94
C ASP A 34 -0.32 -5.34 4.45
N GLN A 35 0.67 -5.93 5.13
CA GLN A 35 0.66 -5.95 6.59
C GLN A 35 0.87 -4.56 7.22
N MET A 36 1.61 -3.68 6.54
CA MET A 36 1.87 -2.32 7.01
C MET A 36 0.73 -1.33 6.68
N TRP A 37 -0.05 -1.60 5.61
CA TRP A 37 -1.16 -0.76 5.15
C TRP A 37 -2.56 -1.32 5.46
N ARG A 38 -2.76 -2.65 5.50
CA ARG A 38 -4.06 -3.29 5.83
C ARG A 38 -4.26 -3.54 7.33
N GLY A 39 -3.20 -3.47 8.13
CA GLY A 39 -3.35 -3.44 9.58
C GLY A 39 -3.87 -2.07 9.96
N GLY A 40 -5.20 -1.91 10.03
CA GLY A 40 -5.85 -0.64 10.36
C GLY A 40 -5.22 0.09 11.57
N PRO A 41 -5.56 1.37 11.78
CA PRO A 41 -4.82 2.31 12.65
C PRO A 41 -4.41 1.80 14.04
N VAL A 42 -5.16 0.84 14.59
CA VAL A 42 -4.92 0.19 15.88
C VAL A 42 -3.70 -0.75 15.86
N ASN A 43 -3.50 -1.54 14.80
CA ASN A 43 -2.42 -2.52 14.70
C ASN A 43 -1.07 -1.86 14.39
N MET A 44 -1.10 -0.71 13.71
CA MET A 44 0.10 0.06 13.40
C MET A 44 0.69 0.73 14.65
N LYS A 45 -0.15 1.26 15.55
CA LYS A 45 0.32 1.86 16.82
C LYS A 45 1.10 0.84 17.65
N GLU A 46 0.55 -0.34 17.87
CA GLU A 46 1.19 -1.39 18.68
C GLU A 46 2.46 -1.93 18.02
N ALA A 47 2.47 -2.11 16.69
CA ALA A 47 3.65 -2.52 15.95
C ALA A 47 4.80 -1.50 16.07
N ILE A 48 4.51 -0.21 15.93
CA ILE A 48 5.50 0.87 16.07
C ILE A 48 6.04 0.94 17.50
N ILE A 49 5.17 0.89 18.51
CA ILE A 49 5.59 0.90 19.91
C ILE A 49 6.48 -0.31 20.20
N LYS A 50 6.10 -1.51 19.72
CA LYS A 50 6.87 -2.73 19.92
C LYS A 50 8.24 -2.65 19.25
N HIS A 51 8.31 -2.11 18.03
CA HIS A 51 9.57 -1.94 17.31
C HIS A 51 10.50 -0.96 18.02
N ILE A 52 10.04 0.26 18.29
CA ILE A 52 10.82 1.30 19.00
C ILE A 52 11.26 0.81 20.38
N ALA A 53 10.36 0.12 21.09
CA ALA A 53 10.68 -0.38 22.42
C ALA A 53 11.70 -1.51 22.42
N THR A 54 11.77 -2.30 21.35
CA THR A 54 12.78 -3.37 21.18
C THR A 54 14.13 -2.75 20.81
N ASP A 55 14.15 -1.87 19.82
CA ASP A 55 15.38 -1.25 19.31
C ASP A 55 16.07 -0.37 20.37
N LEU A 56 15.29 0.29 21.23
CA LEU A 56 15.82 1.16 22.28
C LEU A 56 15.87 0.49 23.67
N ASN A 57 15.56 -0.81 23.77
CA ASN A 57 15.48 -1.54 25.03
C ASN A 57 14.71 -0.80 26.13
N LEU A 58 13.52 -0.29 25.78
CA LEU A 58 12.73 0.52 26.70
C LEU A 58 12.20 -0.30 27.88
N ASN A 59 12.34 0.24 29.09
CA ASN A 59 11.72 -0.31 30.28
C ASN A 59 10.20 -0.09 30.29
N GLN A 60 9.49 -0.69 31.26
CA GLN A 60 8.02 -0.64 31.28
C GLN A 60 7.45 0.78 31.47
N GLU A 61 8.14 1.63 32.23
CA GLU A 61 7.72 3.00 32.45
C GLU A 61 7.86 3.83 31.16
N GLN A 62 8.97 3.66 30.44
CA GLN A 62 9.23 4.29 29.14
C GLN A 62 8.24 3.83 28.07
N LYS A 63 7.91 2.53 28.02
CA LYS A 63 6.87 1.97 27.14
C LYS A 63 5.51 2.62 27.39
N LYS A 64 5.13 2.79 28.64
CA LYS A 64 3.87 3.45 29.02
C LYS A 64 3.83 4.91 28.57
N LYS A 65 4.93 5.66 28.76
CA LYS A 65 5.06 7.05 28.28
C LYS A 65 4.99 7.13 26.76
N LEU A 66 5.69 6.24 26.05
CA LEU A 66 5.67 6.16 24.58
C LEU A 66 4.25 5.89 24.06
N SER A 67 3.50 4.98 24.69
CA SER A 67 2.12 4.68 24.30
C SER A 67 1.20 5.91 24.37
N LEU A 68 1.32 6.72 25.43
CA LEU A 68 0.56 7.96 25.60
C LEU A 68 0.91 9.01 24.53
N ILE A 69 2.20 9.14 24.20
CA ILE A 69 2.66 10.06 23.14
C ILE A 69 2.08 9.64 21.79
N MET A 70 2.18 8.34 21.46
CA MET A 70 1.64 7.79 20.21
C MET A 70 0.12 7.93 20.12
N GLU A 71 -0.60 7.78 21.24
CA GLU A 71 -2.05 7.99 21.28
C GLU A 71 -2.45 9.44 21.01
N SER A 72 -1.75 10.39 21.64
CA SER A 72 -1.96 11.82 21.41
C SER A 72 -1.69 12.20 19.96
N MET A 73 -0.59 11.68 19.38
CA MET A 73 -0.27 11.85 17.97
C MET A 73 -1.37 11.26 17.07
N HIS A 74 -1.82 10.04 17.35
CA HIS A 74 -2.87 9.38 16.57
C HIS A 74 -4.17 10.19 16.58
N LYS A 75 -4.56 10.73 17.75
CA LYS A 75 -5.74 11.58 17.89
C LYS A 75 -5.62 12.86 17.04
N LYS A 76 -4.46 13.52 17.07
CA LYS A 76 -4.20 14.72 16.24
C LYS A 76 -4.26 14.39 14.75
N MET A 77 -3.64 13.28 14.34
CA MET A 77 -3.65 12.83 12.95
C MET A 77 -5.07 12.51 12.46
N ARG A 78 -5.90 11.88 13.30
CA ARG A 78 -7.30 11.60 12.99
C ARG A 78 -8.12 12.87 12.77
N VAL A 79 -7.85 13.93 13.55
CA VAL A 79 -8.51 15.23 13.36
C VAL A 79 -8.12 15.84 12.02
N ILE A 80 -6.83 15.88 11.70
CA ILE A 80 -6.32 16.40 10.42
C ILE A 80 -6.92 15.61 9.27
N HIS A 81 -6.88 14.27 9.35
CA HIS A 81 -7.47 13.40 8.34
C HIS A 81 -8.95 13.73 8.11
N LYS A 82 -9.76 13.82 9.18
CA LYS A 82 -11.19 14.17 9.05
C LYS A 82 -11.44 15.53 8.39
N GLN A 83 -10.56 16.50 8.62
CA GLN A 83 -10.69 17.85 8.04
C GLN A 83 -10.24 17.90 6.57
N SER A 84 -9.17 17.18 6.23
CA SER A 84 -8.56 17.23 4.89
C SER A 84 -9.15 16.20 3.93
N PHE A 85 -9.65 15.07 4.41
CA PHE A 85 -10.14 13.97 3.59
C PHE A 85 -11.25 14.39 2.60
N PRO A 86 -12.26 15.21 2.98
CA PRO A 86 -13.27 15.67 2.02
C PRO A 86 -12.66 16.46 0.85
N GLN A 87 -11.65 17.28 1.12
CA GLN A 87 -10.97 18.08 0.08
C GLN A 87 -10.16 17.19 -0.86
N ILE A 88 -9.45 16.19 -0.30
CA ILE A 88 -8.71 15.20 -1.08
C ILE A 88 -9.65 14.39 -1.97
N LYS A 89 -10.82 13.98 -1.45
CA LYS A 89 -11.82 13.23 -2.20
C LYS A 89 -12.32 14.01 -3.42
N ILE A 90 -12.60 15.30 -3.26
CA ILE A 90 -13.01 16.17 -4.37
C ILE A 90 -11.93 16.20 -5.46
N ILE A 91 -10.66 16.36 -5.09
CA ILE A 91 -9.54 16.39 -6.04
C ILE A 91 -9.42 15.06 -6.80
N ILE A 92 -9.60 13.93 -6.10
CA ILE A 92 -9.56 12.60 -6.72
C ILE A 92 -10.73 12.43 -7.71
N GLU A 93 -11.94 12.81 -7.31
CA GLU A 93 -13.14 12.74 -8.18
C GLU A 93 -12.98 13.61 -9.43
N GLU A 94 -12.42 14.81 -9.29
CA GLU A 94 -12.10 15.69 -10.42
C GLU A 94 -11.07 15.05 -11.35
N ALA A 95 -9.99 14.49 -10.81
CA ALA A 95 -8.97 13.79 -11.60
C ALA A 95 -9.53 12.57 -12.33
N ASP A 96 -10.40 11.78 -11.68
CA ASP A 96 -11.07 10.63 -12.29
C ASP A 96 -11.98 11.07 -13.46
N ASN A 97 -12.75 12.16 -13.30
CA ASN A 97 -13.58 12.74 -14.36
C ASN A 97 -12.75 13.26 -15.54
N ASN A 98 -11.67 13.98 -15.25
CA ASN A 98 -10.75 14.48 -16.28
C ASN A 98 -10.11 13.31 -17.04
N THR A 99 -9.74 12.24 -16.34
CA THR A 99 -9.24 11.01 -16.97
C THR A 99 -10.31 10.39 -17.86
N MET A 100 -11.56 10.28 -17.40
CA MET A 100 -12.67 9.75 -18.21
C MET A 100 -12.92 10.53 -19.51
N SER A 101 -12.63 11.82 -19.53
CA SER A 101 -12.84 12.66 -20.72
C SER A 101 -11.90 12.31 -21.88
N ILE A 102 -10.72 11.76 -21.60
CA ILE A 102 -9.69 11.44 -22.60
C ILE A 102 -9.68 9.97 -23.04
N LEU A 103 -10.54 9.12 -22.45
CA LEU A 103 -10.57 7.68 -22.73
C LEU A 103 -11.56 7.33 -23.85
N SER A 104 -11.20 6.32 -24.64
CA SER A 104 -12.12 5.64 -25.56
C SER A 104 -13.16 4.80 -24.82
N VAL A 105 -14.25 4.41 -25.49
CA VAL A 105 -15.36 3.66 -24.87
C VAL A 105 -14.89 2.40 -24.15
N ASP A 106 -14.06 1.57 -24.79
CA ASP A 106 -13.53 0.33 -24.21
C ASP A 106 -12.62 0.58 -22.99
N GLN A 107 -11.90 1.72 -22.99
CA GLN A 107 -11.04 2.10 -21.88
C GLN A 107 -11.84 2.63 -20.68
N LYS A 108 -12.99 3.28 -20.92
CA LYS A 108 -13.87 3.78 -19.84
C LYS A 108 -14.40 2.63 -19.01
N GLU A 109 -14.89 1.55 -19.63
CA GLU A 109 -15.42 0.39 -18.88
C GLU A 109 -14.34 -0.23 -17.97
N LYS A 110 -13.09 -0.30 -18.45
CA LYS A 110 -11.97 -0.77 -17.64
C LYS A 110 -11.63 0.20 -16.51
N PHE A 111 -11.66 1.50 -16.76
CA PHE A 111 -11.34 2.52 -15.78
C PHE A 111 -12.40 2.61 -14.67
N GLU A 112 -13.69 2.44 -14.99
CA GLU A 112 -14.78 2.33 -14.01
C GLU A 112 -14.54 1.21 -13.00
N LYS A 113 -14.11 0.03 -13.46
CA LYS A 113 -13.76 -1.09 -12.58
C LYS A 113 -12.60 -0.75 -11.64
N ILE A 114 -11.63 0.05 -12.10
CA ILE A 114 -10.50 0.52 -11.28
C ILE A 114 -10.99 1.49 -10.19
N ILE A 115 -11.84 2.46 -10.55
CA ILE A 115 -12.43 3.40 -9.59
C ILE A 115 -13.28 2.66 -8.56
N GLU A 116 -14.08 1.68 -8.99
CA GLU A 116 -14.94 0.91 -8.08
C GLU A 116 -14.12 0.12 -7.05
N GLN A 117 -13.02 -0.50 -7.47
CA GLN A 117 -12.09 -1.18 -6.57
C GLN A 117 -11.47 -0.22 -5.55
N ARG A 118 -11.07 0.99 -6.00
CA ARG A 118 -10.54 2.05 -5.12
C ARG A 118 -11.59 2.48 -4.08
N ARG A 119 -12.82 2.78 -4.51
CA ARG A 119 -13.91 3.20 -3.61
C ARG A 119 -14.24 2.15 -2.55
N LYS A 120 -14.25 0.87 -2.93
CA LYS A 120 -14.45 -0.23 -1.97
C LYS A 120 -13.37 -0.24 -0.90
N HIS A 121 -12.11 -0.02 -1.27
CA HIS A 121 -11.01 0.03 -0.32
C HIS A 121 -11.10 1.24 0.64
N ASP A 122 -11.46 2.42 0.12
CA ASP A 122 -11.56 3.64 0.93
C ASP A 122 -12.70 3.57 1.95
N PHE A 123 -13.83 2.94 1.61
CA PHE A 123 -14.99 2.77 2.51
C PHE A 123 -14.69 1.91 3.75
N PHE A 124 -13.79 0.93 3.65
CA PHE A 124 -13.37 0.11 4.79
C PHE A 124 -12.43 0.84 5.75
N ASN A 125 -11.87 1.98 5.34
CA ASN A 125 -10.97 2.79 6.17
C ASN A 125 -11.71 3.95 6.89
N GLU A 126 -13.01 4.13 6.62
CA GLU A 126 -13.90 5.10 7.27
C GLU A 126 -14.61 4.56 8.53
N ASN A 127 -14.64 3.24 8.75
CA ASN A 127 -15.23 2.59 9.94
C ASN A 127 -14.18 2.21 10.99
#